data_AF-A0A6I7NWB1-F1
#
_entry.id   AF-A0A6I7NWB1-F1
#
_cell.length_a   1.000
_cell.length_b   1.000
_cell.length_c   1.000
_cell.angle_alpha   90.00
_cell.angle_beta   90.00
_cell.angle_gamma   90.00
#
_symmetry.space_group_name_H-M   'P 1'
#
loop_
_entity.id
_entity.type
_entity.pdbx_description
1 polymer ?
#
loop_
_entity_poly.entity_id
_entity_poly.type
_entity_poly.pdbx_seq_one_letter_code
_entity_poly.pdbx_strand_id
1 'polypeptide(L)'
;MWILSLFLLFAAIFGAFAGFQNWFRFDQLTKTNVLNTSLFVLIIFTVLMIMYVLGYFPQAIAAPFMMTIYSVLAGFFTGYANSLLAYRRKAGSVLYQHRSFWIDHAPSLLAIVLILYGLYRTSILTEPPVTGIRVTSGISLMSFGYFAWTLKVVPEFRSKGILFLDRFIHWKEVIAWSWQSETSIGIEFLDRDKKNGERIKEFYTSIPEEEKKEIELVLKSKMEEYSEERKKILFKEDES
;
A
#
# COMPACT_ATOMS: atom_id res chain seq x y z
N MET A 1 0.77 28.14 -19.58
CA MET A 1 1.35 27.76 -18.27
C MET A 1 0.26 27.41 -17.24
N TRP A 2 -0.71 28.28 -16.97
CA TRP A 2 -1.78 28.01 -15.98
C TRP A 2 -2.67 26.81 -16.32
N ILE A 3 -3.08 26.66 -17.58
CA ILE A 3 -3.93 25.53 -18.03
C ILE A 3 -3.25 24.18 -17.76
N LEU A 4 -1.97 24.04 -18.12
CA LEU A 4 -1.21 22.82 -17.85
C LEU A 4 -1.09 22.55 -16.34
N SER A 5 -0.84 23.57 -15.53
CA SER A 5 -0.72 23.42 -14.08
C SER A 5 -2.05 22.98 -13.45
N LEU A 6 -3.18 23.52 -13.93
CA LEU A 6 -4.52 23.17 -13.48
C LEU A 6 -4.89 21.74 -13.90
N PHE A 7 -4.51 21.34 -15.12
CA PHE A 7 -4.64 19.96 -15.59
C PHE A 7 -3.82 18.98 -14.74
N LEU A 8 -2.57 19.31 -14.41
CA LEU A 8 -1.72 18.46 -13.56
C LEU A 8 -2.25 18.37 -12.13
N LEU A 9 -2.82 19.45 -11.60
CA LEU A 9 -3.50 19.45 -10.31
C LEU A 9 -4.70 18.51 -10.34
N PHE A 10 -5.54 18.58 -11.39
CA PHE A 10 -6.67 17.68 -11.55
C PHE A 10 -6.22 16.21 -11.65
N ALA A 11 -5.15 15.95 -12.41
CA ALA A 11 -4.56 14.62 -12.51
C ALA A 11 -4.05 14.10 -11.16
N ALA A 12 -3.44 14.96 -10.34
CA ALA A 12 -3.02 14.62 -8.98
C ALA A 12 -4.20 14.38 -8.04
N ILE A 13 -5.26 15.18 -8.11
CA ILE A 13 -6.49 14.98 -7.31
C ILE A 13 -7.16 13.66 -7.70
N PHE A 14 -7.28 13.38 -9.00
CA PHE A 14 -7.80 12.12 -9.51
C PHE A 14 -6.96 10.93 -9.00
N GLY A 15 -5.64 11.03 -9.10
CA GLY A 15 -4.72 10.06 -8.52
C GLY A 15 -4.97 9.85 -7.02
N ALA A 16 -5.07 10.95 -6.25
CA ALA A 16 -5.31 10.89 -4.81
C ALA A 16 -6.66 10.23 -4.46
N PHE A 17 -7.70 10.50 -5.23
CA PHE A 17 -8.99 9.82 -5.08
C PHE A 17 -8.88 8.32 -5.36
N ALA A 18 -8.24 7.93 -6.47
CA ALA A 18 -8.01 6.53 -6.83
C ALA A 18 -7.18 5.78 -5.77
N GLY A 19 -6.15 6.43 -5.23
CA GLY A 19 -5.33 5.90 -4.15
C GLY A 19 -6.09 5.74 -2.85
N PHE A 20 -6.90 6.74 -2.46
CA PHE A 20 -7.68 6.71 -1.23
C PHE A 20 -8.78 5.63 -1.25
N GLN A 21 -9.37 5.37 -2.42
CA GLN A 21 -10.35 4.29 -2.64
C GLN A 21 -9.71 2.89 -2.71
N ASN A 22 -8.39 2.77 -2.51
CA ASN A 22 -7.63 1.52 -2.56
C ASN A 22 -7.91 0.69 -3.82
N TRP A 23 -7.90 1.35 -5.00
CA TRP A 23 -8.06 0.66 -6.28
C TRP A 23 -7.01 -0.42 -6.52
N PHE A 24 -5.87 -0.31 -5.85
CA PHE A 24 -4.82 -1.30 -5.84
C PHE A 24 -4.75 -1.96 -4.46
N ARG A 25 -4.60 -3.28 -4.43
CA ARG A 25 -4.32 -3.99 -3.19
C ARG A 25 -3.16 -4.96 -3.36
N PHE A 26 -2.40 -5.16 -2.29
CA PHE A 26 -1.22 -6.03 -2.32
C PHE A 26 -1.57 -7.49 -2.60
N ASP A 27 -2.78 -7.95 -2.29
CA ASP A 27 -3.21 -9.31 -2.61
C ASP A 27 -3.42 -9.57 -4.11
N GLN A 28 -3.54 -8.50 -4.91
CA GLN A 28 -3.59 -8.62 -6.38
C GLN A 28 -2.19 -8.82 -6.99
N LEU A 29 -1.11 -8.63 -6.22
CA LEU A 29 0.27 -8.82 -6.65
C LEU A 29 0.66 -10.30 -6.65
N THR A 30 0.04 -11.06 -7.54
CA THR A 30 0.52 -12.41 -7.87
C THR A 30 1.75 -12.32 -8.75
N LYS A 31 2.63 -13.34 -8.70
CA LYS A 31 3.84 -13.42 -9.57
C LYS A 31 3.48 -13.17 -11.04
N THR A 32 2.39 -13.77 -11.50
CA THR A 32 1.86 -13.63 -12.86
C THR A 32 1.44 -12.19 -13.16
N ASN A 33 0.67 -11.56 -12.27
CA ASN A 33 0.21 -10.19 -12.47
C ASN A 33 1.39 -9.22 -12.49
N VAL A 34 2.34 -9.36 -11.57
CA VAL A 34 3.55 -8.51 -11.52
C VAL A 34 4.35 -8.63 -12.82
N LEU A 35 4.59 -9.86 -13.30
CA LEU A 35 5.32 -10.09 -14.55
C LEU A 35 4.56 -9.53 -15.76
N ASN A 36 3.26 -9.78 -15.85
CA ASN A 36 2.43 -9.30 -16.96
C ASN A 36 2.34 -7.76 -16.98
N THR A 37 2.15 -7.13 -15.81
CA THR A 37 2.15 -5.66 -15.70
C THR A 37 3.51 -5.09 -16.07
N SER A 38 4.61 -5.71 -15.62
CA SER A 38 5.97 -5.26 -15.97
C SER A 38 6.23 -5.36 -17.48
N LEU A 39 5.84 -6.48 -18.10
CA LEU A 39 5.95 -6.70 -19.54
C LEU A 39 5.10 -5.70 -20.34
N PHE A 40 3.88 -5.43 -19.88
CA PHE A 40 3.00 -4.43 -20.48
C PHE A 40 3.62 -3.03 -20.43
N VAL A 41 4.17 -2.61 -19.28
CA VAL A 41 4.86 -1.33 -19.13
C VAL A 41 6.07 -1.24 -20.06
N LEU A 42 6.87 -2.32 -20.17
CA LEU A 42 8.02 -2.38 -21.09
C LEU A 42 7.59 -2.25 -22.56
N ILE A 43 6.51 -2.90 -22.97
CA ILE A 43 5.97 -2.77 -24.33
C ILE A 43 5.55 -1.33 -24.60
N ILE A 44 4.78 -0.71 -23.70
CA ILE A 44 4.39 0.70 -23.83
C ILE A 44 5.61 1.60 -23.96
N PHE A 45 6.61 1.42 -23.10
CA PHE A 45 7.82 2.24 -23.12
C PHE A 45 8.61 2.06 -24.43
N THR A 46 8.67 0.83 -24.95
CA THR A 46 9.31 0.51 -26.22
C THR A 46 8.59 1.20 -27.38
N VAL A 47 7.25 1.15 -27.41
CA VAL A 47 6.43 1.84 -28.42
C VAL A 47 6.65 3.35 -28.35
N LEU A 48 6.63 3.95 -27.15
CA LEU A 48 6.88 5.36 -26.97
C LEU A 48 8.29 5.76 -27.43
N MET A 49 9.30 4.92 -27.19
CA MET A 49 10.66 5.15 -27.65
C MET A 49 10.75 5.10 -29.18
N ILE A 50 10.09 4.14 -29.84
CA ILE A 50 10.01 4.07 -31.30
C ILE A 50 9.34 5.33 -31.85
N MET A 51 8.20 5.75 -31.27
CA MET A 51 7.51 6.97 -31.68
C MET A 51 8.35 8.24 -31.48
N TYR A 52 9.17 8.28 -30.43
CA TYR A 52 10.12 9.37 -30.18
C TYR A 52 11.18 9.42 -31.28
N VAL A 53 11.79 8.28 -31.61
CA VAL A 53 12.82 8.18 -32.67
C VAL A 53 12.26 8.52 -34.05
N LEU A 54 11.02 8.13 -34.35
CA LEU A 54 10.34 8.47 -35.61
C LEU A 54 9.83 9.91 -35.67
N GLY A 55 9.98 10.70 -34.59
CA GLY A 55 9.56 12.10 -34.53
C GLY A 55 8.07 12.33 -34.27
N TYR A 56 7.27 11.28 -34.09
CA TYR A 56 5.85 11.37 -33.73
C TYR A 56 5.63 11.78 -32.27
N PHE A 57 6.64 11.63 -31.41
CA PHE A 57 6.58 11.97 -30.00
C PHE A 57 7.70 12.95 -29.59
N PRO A 58 7.69 14.20 -30.09
CA PRO A 58 8.74 15.17 -29.79
C PRO A 58 8.73 15.60 -28.32
N GLN A 59 9.82 16.23 -27.87
CA GLN A 59 10.00 16.67 -26.48
C GLN A 59 8.86 17.55 -25.95
N ALA A 60 8.25 18.35 -26.82
CA ALA A 60 7.10 19.20 -26.48
C ALA A 60 5.86 18.43 -26.01
N ILE A 61 5.70 17.17 -26.46
CA ILE A 61 4.61 16.28 -26.06
C ILE A 61 5.06 15.33 -24.94
N ALA A 62 6.29 14.80 -25.05
CA ALA A 62 6.85 13.89 -24.07
C ALA A 62 6.94 14.50 -22.66
N ALA A 63 7.31 15.79 -22.57
CA ALA A 63 7.46 16.46 -21.29
C ALA A 63 6.12 16.60 -20.52
N PRO A 64 5.05 17.20 -21.09
CA PRO A 64 3.73 17.23 -20.43
C PRO A 64 3.16 15.85 -20.13
N PHE A 65 3.37 14.87 -21.01
CA PHE A 65 2.92 13.49 -20.78
C PHE A 65 3.57 12.88 -19.53
N MET A 66 4.90 12.95 -19.43
CA MET A 66 5.63 12.46 -18.25
C MET A 66 5.26 13.23 -16.99
N MET A 67 5.10 14.56 -17.08
CA MET A 67 4.63 15.37 -15.95
C MET A 67 3.27 14.91 -15.45
N THR A 68 2.37 14.52 -16.35
CA THR A 68 1.05 14.01 -16.00
C THR A 68 1.15 12.67 -15.27
N ILE A 69 1.97 11.74 -15.78
CA ILE A 69 2.24 10.46 -15.11
C ILE A 69 2.76 10.69 -13.69
N TYR A 70 3.77 11.54 -13.52
CA TYR A 70 4.33 11.83 -12.21
C TYR A 70 3.31 12.46 -11.26
N SER A 71 2.47 13.38 -11.74
CA SER A 71 1.40 13.98 -10.93
C SER A 71 0.34 12.97 -10.50
N VAL A 72 -0.08 12.07 -11.40
CA VAL A 72 -1.02 10.98 -11.07
C VAL A 72 -0.41 10.05 -10.02
N LEU A 73 0.85 9.63 -10.20
CA LEU A 73 1.56 8.78 -9.24
C LEU A 73 1.71 9.47 -7.87
N ALA A 74 2.09 10.75 -7.86
CA ALA A 74 2.18 11.54 -6.64
C ALA A 74 0.86 11.58 -5.89
N GLY A 75 -0.22 11.91 -6.61
CA GLY A 75 -1.58 11.88 -6.09
C GLY A 75 -1.92 10.52 -5.50
N PHE A 76 -1.76 9.46 -6.30
CA PHE A 76 -2.08 8.08 -5.95
C PHE A 76 -1.40 7.63 -4.66
N PHE A 77 -0.08 7.75 -4.57
CA PHE A 77 0.65 7.33 -3.37
C PHE A 77 0.26 8.16 -2.13
N THR A 78 0.03 9.46 -2.30
CA THR A 78 -0.42 10.33 -1.19
C THR A 78 -1.82 9.94 -0.70
N GLY A 79 -2.75 9.72 -1.62
CA GLY A 79 -4.11 9.27 -1.30
C GLY A 79 -4.12 7.91 -0.60
N TYR A 80 -3.29 6.98 -1.09
CA TYR A 80 -3.14 5.65 -0.51
C TYR A 80 -2.55 5.70 0.90
N ALA A 81 -1.47 6.46 1.09
CA ALA A 81 -0.87 6.67 2.41
C ALA A 81 -1.88 7.23 3.43
N ASN A 82 -2.74 8.16 3.01
CA ASN A 82 -3.80 8.70 3.85
C ASN A 82 -4.88 7.68 4.19
N SER A 83 -5.24 6.79 3.24
CA SER A 83 -6.13 5.66 3.49
C SER A 83 -5.56 4.71 4.56
N LEU A 84 -4.27 4.37 4.45
CA LEU A 84 -3.57 3.56 5.47
C LEU A 84 -3.58 4.22 6.85
N LEU A 85 -3.33 5.53 6.93
CA LEU A 85 -3.42 6.27 8.18
C LEU A 85 -4.84 6.28 8.74
N ALA A 86 -5.86 6.40 7.89
CA ALA A 86 -7.25 6.33 8.31
C ALA A 86 -7.58 4.95 8.91
N TYR A 87 -7.10 3.86 8.32
CA TYR A 87 -7.24 2.52 8.89
C TYR A 87 -6.51 2.39 10.24
N ARG A 88 -5.28 2.90 10.33
CA ARG A 88 -4.51 2.92 11.58
C ARG A 88 -5.22 3.65 12.72
N ARG A 89 -5.83 4.80 12.43
CA ARG A 89 -6.63 5.57 13.40
C ARG A 89 -7.89 4.82 13.84
N LYS A 90 -8.54 4.09 12.92
CA LYS A 90 -9.76 3.32 13.22
C LYS A 90 -9.49 2.03 13.98
N ALA A 91 -8.30 1.45 13.87
CA ALA A 91 -7.97 0.12 14.39
C ALA A 91 -7.80 0.03 15.91
N GLY A 92 -7.73 1.17 16.63
CA GLY A 92 -7.64 1.20 18.09
C GLY A 92 -6.22 1.04 18.65
N SER A 93 -6.11 0.67 19.92
CA SER A 93 -4.83 0.51 20.63
C SER A 93 -4.07 -0.72 20.14
N VAL A 94 -2.74 -0.65 20.15
CA VAL A 94 -1.86 -1.78 19.82
C VAL A 94 -1.87 -2.75 20.99
N LEU A 95 -2.18 -4.01 20.71
CA LEU A 95 -2.14 -5.12 21.67
C LEU A 95 -0.85 -5.90 21.53
N TYR A 96 -0.42 -6.14 20.29
CA TYR A 96 0.83 -6.81 20.00
C TYR A 96 1.36 -6.33 18.65
N GLN A 97 2.67 -6.15 18.58
CA GLN A 97 3.40 -5.85 17.36
C GLN A 97 4.83 -6.32 17.56
N HIS A 98 5.29 -7.23 16.70
CA HIS A 98 6.70 -7.58 16.71
C HIS A 98 7.54 -6.38 16.26
N ARG A 99 8.49 -5.97 17.10
CA ARG A 99 9.37 -4.83 16.86
C ARG A 99 10.80 -5.31 16.72
N SER A 100 11.39 -5.02 15.57
CA SER A 100 12.83 -5.18 15.37
C SER A 100 13.37 -3.95 14.67
N PHE A 101 14.68 -3.70 14.81
CA PHE A 101 15.33 -2.59 14.13
C PHE A 101 15.08 -2.61 12.61
N TRP A 102 15.19 -3.79 12.00
CA TRP A 102 14.98 -3.97 10.56
C TRP A 102 13.53 -3.78 10.13
N ILE A 103 12.57 -4.05 11.01
CA ILE A 103 11.14 -3.91 10.74
C ILE A 103 10.67 -2.48 10.90
N ASP A 104 11.14 -1.76 11.93
CA ASP A 104 10.63 -0.42 12.24
C ASP A 104 11.48 0.70 11.63
N HIS A 105 12.80 0.58 11.63
CA HIS A 105 13.70 1.66 11.20
C HIS A 105 14.09 1.56 9.74
N ALA A 106 14.36 0.38 9.19
CA ALA A 106 14.85 0.28 7.81
C ALA A 106 13.84 0.83 6.77
N PRO A 107 12.53 0.51 6.82
CA PRO A 107 11.55 1.09 5.90
C PRO A 107 11.41 2.61 6.09
N SER A 108 11.48 3.08 7.33
CA SER A 108 11.41 4.50 7.67
C SER A 108 12.62 5.27 7.14
N LEU A 109 13.83 4.71 7.23
CA LEU A 109 15.05 5.29 6.68
C LEU A 109 14.99 5.35 5.15
N LEU A 110 14.54 4.27 4.50
CA LEU A 110 14.35 4.24 3.06
C LEU A 110 13.35 5.33 2.61
N ALA A 111 12.24 5.47 3.35
CA ALA A 111 11.27 6.52 3.08
C ALA A 111 11.85 7.94 3.23
N ILE A 112 12.63 8.19 4.27
CA ILE A 112 13.32 9.47 4.47
C ILE A 112 14.28 9.76 3.31
N VAL A 113 15.08 8.76 2.90
CA VAL A 113 16.00 8.90 1.75
C VAL A 113 15.24 9.24 0.47
N LEU A 114 14.10 8.59 0.20
CA LEU A 114 13.25 8.89 -0.95
C LEU A 114 12.68 10.31 -0.90
N ILE A 115 12.25 10.77 0.28
CA ILE A 115 11.72 12.13 0.46
C ILE A 115 12.83 13.16 0.24
N LEU A 116 14.01 12.96 0.84
CA LEU A 116 15.15 13.85 0.66
C LEU A 116 15.64 13.88 -0.80
N TYR A 117 15.72 12.71 -1.44
CA TYR A 117 16.09 12.63 -2.85
C TYR A 117 15.03 13.27 -3.76
N GLY A 118 13.74 13.11 -3.45
CA GLY A 118 12.66 13.79 -4.14
C GLY A 118 12.76 15.30 -4.01
N LEU A 119 13.07 15.80 -2.81
CA LEU A 119 13.28 17.22 -2.55
C LEU A 119 14.50 17.76 -3.30
N TYR A 120 15.62 17.05 -3.29
CA TYR A 120 16.79 17.36 -4.13
C TYR A 120 16.42 17.40 -5.63
N ARG A 121 15.60 16.43 -6.08
CA ARG A 121 15.17 16.31 -7.49
C ARG A 121 14.33 17.49 -7.97
N THR A 122 13.55 18.12 -7.09
CA THR A 122 12.78 19.33 -7.44
C THR A 122 13.66 20.51 -7.81
N SER A 123 14.94 20.49 -7.41
CA SER A 123 15.88 21.59 -7.54
C SER A 123 15.47 22.88 -6.83
N ILE A 124 14.52 22.83 -5.89
CA ILE A 124 14.08 24.00 -5.11
C ILE A 124 15.21 24.56 -4.22
N LEU A 125 16.07 23.67 -3.70
CA LEU A 125 17.18 24.04 -2.82
C LEU A 125 18.56 23.98 -3.51
N THR A 126 18.61 23.81 -4.82
CA THR A 126 19.86 23.62 -5.56
C THR A 126 19.92 24.56 -6.77
N GLU A 127 21.13 24.93 -7.20
CA GLU A 127 21.37 25.86 -8.31
C GLU A 127 20.81 25.49 -9.71
N PRO A 128 20.65 24.22 -10.14
CA PRO A 128 20.15 23.94 -11.48
C PRO A 128 18.71 24.41 -11.72
N PRO A 129 18.32 24.67 -12.98
CA PRO A 129 17.04 25.27 -13.30
C PRO A 129 15.86 24.38 -12.89
N VAL A 130 14.88 25.00 -12.23
CA VAL A 130 13.61 24.37 -11.88
C VAL A 130 12.80 24.13 -13.15
N THR A 131 12.58 22.86 -13.49
CA THR A 131 11.73 22.47 -14.63
C THR A 131 10.50 21.72 -14.14
N GLY A 132 9.41 21.80 -14.90
CA GLY A 132 8.16 21.13 -14.54
C GLY A 132 8.32 19.62 -14.31
N ILE A 133 9.13 18.94 -15.13
CA ILE A 133 9.45 17.51 -14.97
C ILE A 133 10.17 17.25 -13.65
N ARG A 134 11.15 18.09 -13.28
CA ARG A 134 11.91 17.94 -12.03
C ARG A 134 11.01 18.08 -10.81
N VAL A 135 10.11 19.06 -10.84
CA VAL A 135 9.14 19.29 -9.76
C VAL A 135 8.18 18.12 -9.64
N THR A 136 7.50 17.72 -10.72
CA THR A 136 6.49 16.65 -10.65
C THR A 136 7.12 15.30 -10.30
N SER A 137 8.28 14.97 -10.87
CA SER A 137 9.01 13.75 -10.51
C SER A 137 9.50 13.77 -9.06
N GLY A 138 10.02 14.90 -8.57
CA GLY A 138 10.44 15.06 -7.17
C GLY A 138 9.27 14.89 -6.19
N ILE A 139 8.13 15.52 -6.47
CA ILE A 139 6.91 15.35 -5.67
C ILE A 139 6.45 13.88 -5.69
N SER A 140 6.48 13.20 -6.84
CA SER A 140 6.10 11.78 -6.92
C SER A 140 6.99 10.87 -6.06
N LEU A 141 8.29 11.16 -5.99
CA LEU A 141 9.24 10.44 -5.13
C LEU A 141 8.96 10.72 -3.65
N MET A 142 8.66 11.97 -3.28
CA MET A 142 8.28 12.33 -1.91
C MET A 142 6.97 11.63 -1.51
N SER A 143 5.97 11.62 -2.38
CA SER A 143 4.71 10.90 -2.15
C SER A 143 4.90 9.39 -2.02
N PHE A 144 5.77 8.80 -2.84
CA PHE A 144 6.13 7.38 -2.69
C PHE A 144 6.87 7.10 -1.39
N GLY A 145 7.78 7.99 -0.96
CA GLY A 145 8.42 7.93 0.35
C GLY A 145 7.41 8.03 1.50
N TYR A 146 6.45 8.95 1.42
CA TYR A 146 5.35 9.05 2.40
C TYR A 146 4.51 7.77 2.46
N PHE A 147 4.19 7.19 1.30
CA PHE A 147 3.55 5.88 1.24
C PHE A 147 4.41 4.78 1.89
N ALA A 148 5.70 4.67 1.55
CA ALA A 148 6.60 3.69 2.14
C ALA A 148 6.72 3.84 3.66
N TRP A 149 6.70 5.08 4.17
CA TRP A 149 6.71 5.35 5.61
C TRP A 149 5.42 4.90 6.31
N THR A 150 4.28 5.03 5.64
CA THR A 150 2.99 4.63 6.20
C THR A 150 2.73 3.13 6.12
N LEU A 151 3.32 2.45 5.14
CA LEU A 151 3.20 1.00 4.95
C LEU A 151 3.84 0.23 6.12
N LYS A 152 3.12 -0.77 6.64
CA LYS A 152 3.63 -1.68 7.67
C LYS A 152 3.73 -3.09 7.10
N VAL A 153 4.96 -3.59 7.01
CA VAL A 153 5.25 -4.92 6.46
C VAL A 153 4.92 -6.02 7.46
N VAL A 154 4.95 -5.72 8.76
CA VAL A 154 4.65 -6.67 9.83
C VAL A 154 3.24 -6.45 10.35
N PRO A 155 2.47 -7.53 10.63
CA PRO A 155 1.14 -7.40 11.19
C PRO A 155 1.15 -6.69 12.55
N GLU A 156 0.27 -5.70 12.70
CA GLU A 156 -0.04 -5.05 13.96
C GLU A 156 -1.39 -5.57 14.48
N PHE A 157 -1.36 -6.23 15.64
CA PHE A 157 -2.56 -6.72 16.31
C PHE A 157 -3.09 -5.61 17.20
N ARG A 158 -4.29 -5.11 16.88
CA ARG A 158 -4.90 -3.98 17.57
C ARG A 158 -6.24 -4.37 18.19
N SER A 159 -6.79 -3.50 19.02
CA SER A 159 -8.00 -3.82 19.79
C SER A 159 -9.22 -4.15 18.92
N LYS A 160 -9.36 -3.56 17.73
CA LYS A 160 -10.51 -3.76 16.82
C LYS A 160 -10.24 -4.70 15.64
N GLY A 161 -8.99 -5.09 15.43
CA GLY A 161 -8.61 -5.97 14.32
C GLY A 161 -7.10 -6.04 14.11
N ILE A 162 -6.70 -6.68 13.03
CA ILE A 162 -5.31 -6.86 12.61
C ILE A 162 -5.05 -5.95 11.41
N LEU A 163 -4.00 -5.13 11.50
CA LEU A 163 -3.49 -4.37 10.36
C LEU A 163 -2.32 -5.11 9.74
N PHE A 164 -2.39 -5.41 8.46
CA PHE A 164 -1.31 -6.05 7.73
C PHE A 164 -1.21 -5.47 6.32
N LEU A 165 -0.04 -4.93 5.97
CA LEU A 165 0.19 -4.22 4.71
C LEU A 165 -0.84 -3.10 4.49
N ASP A 166 -1.78 -3.33 3.59
CA ASP A 166 -2.87 -2.43 3.20
C ASP A 166 -4.26 -2.87 3.68
N ARG A 167 -4.33 -3.96 4.44
CA ARG A 167 -5.58 -4.55 4.91
C ARG A 167 -5.79 -4.28 6.39
N PHE A 168 -7.04 -3.98 6.71
CA PHE A 168 -7.55 -3.99 8.08
C PHE A 168 -8.57 -5.12 8.20
N ILE A 169 -8.18 -6.18 8.91
CA ILE A 169 -8.99 -7.38 9.12
C ILE A 169 -9.66 -7.25 10.48
N HIS A 170 -10.99 -7.18 10.52
CA HIS A 170 -11.68 -7.09 11.81
C HIS A 170 -11.61 -8.42 12.57
N TRP A 171 -11.59 -8.38 13.90
CA TRP A 171 -11.57 -9.61 14.72
C TRP A 171 -12.75 -10.56 14.49
N LYS A 172 -13.90 -10.00 14.13
CA LYS A 172 -15.11 -10.74 13.73
C LYS A 172 -14.97 -11.50 12.40
N GLU A 173 -13.97 -11.13 11.58
CA GLU A 173 -13.68 -11.74 10.27
C GLU A 173 -12.56 -12.76 10.35
N VAL A 174 -11.75 -12.77 11.41
CA VAL A 174 -10.75 -13.82 11.66
C VAL A 174 -11.48 -15.13 12.00
N ILE A 175 -11.18 -16.22 11.30
CA ILE A 175 -11.87 -17.52 11.46
C ILE A 175 -11.09 -18.41 12.43
N ALA A 176 -9.80 -18.60 12.14
CA ALA A 176 -8.91 -19.48 12.87
C ALA A 176 -7.48 -18.94 12.84
N TRP A 177 -6.65 -19.45 13.74
CA TRP A 177 -5.21 -19.25 13.73
C TRP A 177 -4.53 -20.57 14.09
N SER A 178 -3.36 -20.83 13.52
CA SER A 178 -2.59 -22.04 13.79
C SER A 178 -1.09 -21.78 13.69
N TRP A 179 -0.30 -22.46 14.51
CA TRP A 179 1.15 -22.47 14.36
C TRP A 179 1.53 -23.42 13.23
N GLN A 180 2.16 -22.90 12.19
CA GLN A 180 2.64 -23.69 11.06
C GLN A 180 4.08 -24.17 11.28
N SER A 181 4.85 -23.43 12.09
CA SER A 181 6.17 -23.80 12.58
C SER A 181 6.40 -23.20 13.97
N GLU A 182 7.57 -23.41 14.56
CA GLU A 182 7.94 -22.86 15.86
C GLU A 182 7.90 -21.32 15.90
N THR A 183 8.18 -20.69 14.76
CA THR A 183 8.30 -19.22 14.63
C THR A 183 7.33 -18.62 13.62
N SER A 184 6.34 -19.37 13.09
CA SER A 184 5.38 -18.85 12.11
C SER A 184 3.95 -19.22 12.45
N ILE A 185 3.09 -18.21 12.47
CA ILE A 185 1.65 -18.35 12.65
C ILE A 185 0.90 -18.08 11.34
N GLY A 186 -0.10 -18.90 11.05
CA GLY A 186 -1.09 -18.68 10.01
C GLY A 186 -2.37 -18.12 10.60
N ILE A 187 -2.96 -17.11 9.95
CA ILE A 187 -4.23 -16.52 10.34
C ILE A 187 -5.19 -16.58 9.15
N GLU A 188 -6.28 -17.31 9.35
CA GLU A 188 -7.36 -17.45 8.38
C GLU A 188 -8.44 -16.40 8.65
N PHE A 189 -8.92 -15.75 7.60
CA PHE A 189 -9.94 -14.72 7.70
C PHE A 189 -10.87 -14.70 6.49
N LEU A 190 -12.06 -14.16 6.70
CA LEU A 190 -13.08 -13.98 5.67
C LEU A 190 -12.74 -12.77 4.80
N ASP A 191 -12.52 -12.96 3.50
CA ASP A 191 -12.43 -11.83 2.56
C ASP A 191 -13.82 -11.54 1.98
N ARG A 192 -14.40 -10.40 2.37
CA ARG A 192 -15.72 -9.97 1.89
C ARG A 192 -15.68 -9.40 0.48
N ASP A 193 -14.49 -9.20 -0.09
CA ASP A 193 -14.36 -8.67 -1.43
C ASP A 193 -14.59 -9.75 -2.49
N LYS A 194 -15.84 -9.87 -2.94
CA LYS A 194 -16.43 -10.89 -3.85
C LYS A 194 -15.82 -10.97 -5.27
N LYS A 195 -14.53 -10.70 -5.47
CA LYS A 195 -13.91 -10.71 -6.82
C LYS A 195 -13.19 -12.01 -7.18
N ASN A 196 -12.66 -12.73 -6.20
CA ASN A 196 -12.08 -14.06 -6.39
C ASN A 196 -12.89 -15.02 -5.52
N GLY A 197 -13.42 -16.10 -6.07
CA GLY A 197 -14.37 -17.03 -5.40
C GLY A 197 -13.86 -17.72 -4.12
N GLU A 198 -12.71 -17.34 -3.57
CA GLU A 198 -12.20 -17.79 -2.28
C GLU A 198 -12.67 -16.84 -1.17
N ARG A 199 -13.64 -17.33 -0.39
CA ARG A 199 -14.24 -16.63 0.75
C ARG A 199 -13.28 -16.55 1.95
N ILE A 200 -12.31 -17.45 2.04
CA ILE A 200 -11.33 -17.55 3.13
C ILE A 200 -9.93 -17.32 2.58
N LYS A 201 -9.19 -16.40 3.18
CA LYS A 201 -7.78 -16.13 2.89
C LYS A 201 -6.93 -16.40 4.13
N GLU A 202 -5.68 -16.77 3.91
CA GLU A 202 -4.70 -16.97 4.97
C GLU A 202 -3.50 -16.04 4.76
N PHE A 203 -2.93 -15.51 5.85
CA PHE A 203 -1.60 -14.91 5.81
C PHE A 203 -0.71 -15.54 6.88
N TYR A 204 0.58 -15.59 6.58
CA TYR A 204 1.60 -16.09 7.52
C TYR A 204 2.45 -14.93 8.01
N THR A 205 2.79 -14.95 9.30
CA THR A 205 3.76 -14.02 9.88
C THR A 205 4.72 -14.74 10.80
N SER A 206 5.98 -14.29 10.78
CA SER A 206 6.98 -14.79 11.70
C SER A 206 6.89 -14.06 13.04
N ILE A 207 7.05 -14.83 14.13
CA ILE A 207 7.00 -14.39 15.52
C ILE A 207 8.17 -15.05 16.24
N PRO A 208 9.02 -14.29 16.96
CA PRO A 208 10.07 -14.86 17.79
C PRO A 208 9.50 -15.79 18.87
N GLU A 209 10.23 -16.84 19.23
CA GLU A 209 9.78 -17.80 20.24
C GLU A 209 9.49 -17.17 21.61
N GLU A 210 10.26 -16.13 21.96
CA GLU A 210 10.11 -15.38 23.21
C GLU A 210 8.74 -14.69 23.32
N GLU A 211 8.19 -14.25 22.19
CA GLU A 211 6.92 -13.52 22.07
C GLU A 211 5.71 -14.46 21.90
N LYS A 212 5.94 -15.78 21.76
CA LYS A 212 4.91 -16.79 21.47
C LYS A 212 3.76 -16.81 22.47
N LYS A 213 4.06 -16.69 23.77
CA LYS A 213 3.02 -16.72 24.82
C LYS A 213 2.14 -15.47 24.79
N GLU A 214 2.72 -14.31 24.47
CA GLU A 214 2.02 -13.03 24.44
C GLU A 214 1.00 -13.01 23.30
N ILE A 215 1.42 -13.35 22.08
CA ILE A 215 0.53 -13.44 20.92
C ILE A 215 -0.59 -14.46 21.13
N GLU A 216 -0.30 -15.63 21.71
CA GLU A 216 -1.32 -16.64 21.97
C GLU A 216 -2.40 -16.15 22.93
N LEU A 217 -2.00 -15.40 23.97
CA LEU A 217 -2.94 -14.82 24.91
C LEU A 217 -3.84 -13.78 24.22
N VAL A 218 -3.24 -12.89 23.41
CA VAL A 218 -3.98 -11.89 22.64
C VAL A 218 -4.97 -12.55 21.68
N LEU A 219 -4.52 -13.56 20.93
CA LEU A 219 -5.35 -14.29 19.97
C LEU A 219 -6.48 -15.04 20.68
N LYS A 220 -6.20 -15.82 21.73
CA LYS A 220 -7.24 -16.54 22.49
C LYS A 220 -8.29 -15.57 23.03
N SER A 221 -7.85 -14.50 23.70
CA SER A 221 -8.73 -13.49 24.27
C SER A 221 -9.62 -12.83 23.22
N LYS A 222 -9.06 -12.43 22.07
CA LYS A 222 -9.83 -11.79 21.00
C LYS A 222 -10.73 -12.74 20.24
N MET A 223 -10.33 -13.99 20.08
CA MET A 223 -11.17 -15.01 19.46
C MET A 223 -12.40 -15.33 20.31
N GLU A 224 -12.24 -15.34 21.64
CA GLU A 224 -13.33 -15.54 22.59
C GLU A 224 -14.26 -14.31 22.63
N GLU A 225 -13.71 -13.10 22.76
CA GLU A 225 -14.46 -11.83 22.79
C GLU A 225 -15.38 -11.67 21.56
N TYR A 226 -14.89 -12.00 20.37
CA TYR A 226 -15.63 -11.85 19.11
C TYR A 226 -16.33 -13.13 18.64
N SER A 227 -16.37 -14.18 19.46
CA SER A 227 -16.92 -15.49 19.08
C SER A 227 -18.40 -15.42 18.64
N GLU A 228 -19.24 -14.73 19.39
CA GLU A 228 -20.67 -14.59 19.10
C GLU A 228 -20.95 -13.73 17.86
N GLU A 229 -20.19 -12.65 17.66
CA GLU A 229 -20.29 -11.83 16.45
C GLU A 229 -19.87 -12.61 15.20
N ARG A 230 -18.83 -13.42 15.32
CA ARG A 230 -18.32 -14.26 14.24
C ARG A 230 -19.29 -15.37 13.87
N LYS A 231 -19.87 -16.07 14.84
CA LYS A 231 -20.94 -17.06 14.59
C LYS A 231 -22.07 -16.42 13.81
N LYS A 232 -22.53 -15.22 14.20
CA LYS A 232 -23.58 -14.50 13.48
C LYS A 232 -23.20 -14.18 12.03
N ILE A 233 -21.93 -13.93 11.73
CA ILE A 233 -21.47 -13.65 10.35
C ILE A 233 -21.37 -14.94 9.53
N LEU A 234 -20.81 -16.01 10.11
CA LEU A 234 -20.62 -17.27 9.42
C LEU A 234 -21.95 -17.97 9.10
N PHE A 235 -22.89 -17.97 10.06
CA PHE A 235 -24.16 -18.70 9.94
C PHE A 235 -25.33 -17.89 9.35
N LYS A 236 -25.29 -16.54 9.34
CA LYS A 236 -26.34 -15.76 8.65
C LYS A 236 -26.31 -15.88 7.13
N GLU A 237 -25.17 -16.27 6.54
CA GLU A 237 -25.06 -16.45 5.09
C GLU A 237 -25.55 -17.83 4.61
N ASP A 238 -25.83 -18.78 5.53
CA ASP A 238 -26.40 -20.09 5.20
C ASP A 238 -27.95 -20.10 5.20
N GLU A 239 -28.59 -19.01 5.65
CA GLU A 239 -30.05 -18.85 5.70
C GLU A 239 -30.61 -17.93 4.60
N SER A 240 -29.80 -17.48 3.64
CA SER A 240 -30.21 -16.56 2.55
C SER A 240 -30.02 -17.13 1.15
#